data_AF-A0A9D0Z7F5-F1
#
_entry.id   AF-A0A9D0Z7F5-F1
#
_cell.length_a   1.000
_cell.length_b   1.000
_cell.length_c   1.000
_cell.angle_alpha   90.00
_cell.angle_beta   90.00
_cell.angle_gamma   90.00
#
_symmetry.space_group_name_H-M   'P 1'
#
loop_
_entity.id
_entity.type
_entity.pdbx_description
1 polymer ?
#
loop_
_entity_poly.entity_id
_entity_poly.type
_entity_poly.pdbx_seq_one_letter_code
_entity_poly.pdbx_strand_id
1 'polypeptide(L)'
;MYCFLGWCFESALVSIARRRFVNRGFLKGPFLPIYGTGAIAILLLTLPVRENLLLVFLLGMLAATVLEFVTGACMERLFKVRYWDYSHKRFNVHGYICLSSSLAWGALSVALIAFLHPAAERFVLHLSIDMLRSVNFVLSVVFAYDFVSSFRAAYSLRKLIEQSARLRREVDALRARVDALGQVADQARQELRERTEDVLDDIRARAAALQDVPDELRARYESCRAAIEQLRAQSGRDLSRLIRRNPSATSSRYRQALADTIERIRSVDEREIERIEQQQNRFAQGINAYKVFWIFFLGSILGVVIETLFCLMTRGHYENRVGVIWGPFNPVYGFGCVALTLGLYFLRFHRDLHILFFGAIIGNAVEYFCSWAQEQVFGSTSWDYSSMPYNINGRICLLYGLFWGILACYWIKNIFPLLNAWILRIPQRIGKALTWVLCVLLCADMALSAWAVLRWVERDQGTPPRNAVERFFDARFGDERMQTLFPNMTFTSELTSE
;
A
#
# COMPACT_ATOMS: atom_id res chain seq x y z
N MET A 1 2.94 -25.92 9.08
CA MET A 1 1.80 -25.44 9.91
C MET A 1 2.21 -24.36 10.91
N TYR A 2 3.11 -24.62 11.87
CA TYR A 2 3.50 -23.60 12.86
C TYR A 2 4.13 -22.34 12.25
N CYS A 3 4.91 -22.46 11.17
CA CYS A 3 5.40 -21.29 10.42
C CYS A 3 4.27 -20.39 9.92
N PHE A 4 3.13 -20.98 9.53
CA PHE A 4 1.96 -20.28 9.01
C PHE A 4 1.14 -19.65 10.14
N LEU A 5 0.91 -20.38 11.24
CA LEU A 5 0.21 -19.83 12.41
C LEU A 5 0.99 -18.66 13.03
N GLY A 6 2.30 -18.80 13.16
CA GLY A 6 3.17 -17.70 13.59
C GLY A 6 3.12 -16.51 12.64
N TRP A 7 3.04 -16.77 11.32
CA TRP A 7 2.84 -15.73 10.33
C TRP A 7 1.50 -15.01 10.45
N CYS A 8 0.40 -15.73 10.65
CA CYS A 8 -0.91 -15.13 10.90
C CYS A 8 -0.87 -14.22 12.13
N PHE A 9 -0.30 -14.72 13.23
CA PHE A 9 -0.17 -13.98 14.49
C PHE A 9 0.67 -12.71 14.33
N GLU A 10 1.90 -12.82 13.84
CA GLU A 10 2.80 -11.66 13.76
C GLU A 10 2.37 -10.67 12.68
N SER A 11 1.92 -11.16 11.52
CA SER A 11 1.42 -10.29 10.45
C SER A 11 0.16 -9.55 10.88
N ALA A 12 -0.77 -10.19 11.58
CA ALA A 12 -1.97 -9.52 12.11
C ALA A 12 -1.59 -8.43 13.13
N LEU A 13 -0.77 -8.76 14.13
CA LEU A 13 -0.35 -7.81 15.15
C LEU A 13 0.33 -6.58 14.56
N VAL A 14 1.29 -6.78 13.65
CA VAL A 14 2.00 -5.66 13.02
C VAL A 14 1.09 -4.91 12.05
N SER A 15 0.18 -5.60 11.34
CA SER A 15 -0.75 -4.94 10.44
C SER A 15 -1.72 -4.02 11.18
N ILE A 16 -2.23 -4.48 12.33
CA ILE A 16 -3.07 -3.68 13.23
C ILE A 16 -2.28 -2.48 13.77
N ALA A 17 -1.09 -2.72 14.32
CA ALA A 17 -0.25 -1.66 14.86
C ALA A 17 0.18 -0.61 13.81
N ARG A 18 0.33 -1.02 12.55
CA ARG A 18 0.73 -0.15 11.43
C ARG A 18 -0.45 0.36 10.61
N ARG A 19 -1.69 -0.05 10.92
CA ARG A 19 -2.93 0.28 10.20
C ARG A 19 -2.88 0.01 8.70
N ARG A 20 -2.08 -0.97 8.29
CA ARG A 20 -1.97 -1.42 6.89
C ARG A 20 -1.55 -2.86 6.88
N PHE A 21 -1.93 -3.62 5.85
CA PHE A 21 -1.46 -4.99 5.72
C PHE A 21 0.08 -5.01 5.61
N VAL A 22 0.71 -5.77 6.49
CA VAL A 22 2.15 -6.02 6.52
C VAL A 22 2.35 -7.53 6.52
N ASN A 23 2.77 -8.08 5.39
CA ASN A 23 3.27 -9.44 5.32
C ASN A 23 4.59 -9.51 6.11
N ARG A 24 4.59 -10.10 7.31
CA ARG A 24 5.78 -10.17 8.17
C ARG A 24 6.67 -11.35 7.82
N GLY A 25 7.96 -11.19 8.07
CA GLY A 25 8.93 -12.27 8.03
C GLY A 25 10.00 -12.13 6.95
N PHE A 26 10.88 -13.13 6.96
CA PHE A 26 12.01 -13.25 6.05
C PHE A 26 11.60 -13.76 4.65
N LEU A 27 10.67 -14.72 4.62
CA LEU A 27 10.15 -15.36 3.40
C LEU A 27 9.09 -14.50 2.71
N LYS A 28 8.88 -14.68 1.40
CA LYS A 28 7.88 -13.92 0.60
C LYS A 28 6.47 -14.45 0.84
N GLY A 29 6.35 -15.77 0.99
CA GLY A 29 5.13 -16.49 1.31
C GLY A 29 4.77 -16.41 2.80
N PRO A 30 3.61 -16.99 3.19
CA PRO A 30 3.04 -16.87 4.52
C PRO A 30 3.72 -17.79 5.54
N PHE A 31 5.03 -17.69 5.67
CA PHE A 31 5.83 -18.58 6.50
C PHE A 31 6.88 -17.80 7.29
N LEU A 32 6.83 -17.90 8.61
CA LEU A 32 7.92 -17.49 9.49
C LEU A 32 8.65 -18.72 10.04
N PRO A 33 9.84 -19.07 9.52
CA PRO A 33 10.57 -20.26 9.93
C PRO A 33 10.87 -20.33 11.43
N ILE A 34 11.13 -19.19 12.07
CA ILE A 34 11.45 -19.12 13.50
C ILE A 34 10.32 -19.68 14.39
N TYR A 35 9.05 -19.47 14.01
CA TYR A 35 7.92 -20.04 14.74
C TYR A 35 7.80 -21.55 14.50
N GLY A 36 8.17 -22.04 13.32
CA GLY A 36 8.23 -23.47 13.04
C GLY A 36 9.31 -24.18 13.84
N THR A 37 10.54 -23.70 13.75
CA THR A 37 11.68 -24.25 14.50
C THR A 37 11.50 -24.06 16.00
N GLY A 38 10.90 -22.94 16.43
CA GLY A 38 10.59 -22.66 17.83
C GLY A 38 9.54 -23.60 18.40
N ALA A 39 8.42 -23.79 17.70
CA ALA A 39 7.40 -24.73 18.11
C ALA A 39 7.95 -26.16 18.22
N ILE A 40 8.75 -26.61 17.24
CA ILE A 40 9.39 -27.94 17.29
C ILE A 40 10.35 -28.04 18.48
N ALA A 41 11.22 -27.05 18.70
CA ALA A 41 12.14 -27.05 19.84
C ALA A 41 11.40 -27.09 21.18
N ILE A 42 10.33 -26.29 21.34
CA ILE A 42 9.48 -26.30 22.52
C ILE A 42 8.82 -27.66 22.69
N LEU A 43 8.22 -28.22 21.64
CA LEU A 43 7.54 -29.53 21.70
C LEU A 43 8.49 -30.64 22.12
N LEU A 44 9.68 -30.72 21.52
CA LEU A 44 10.69 -31.73 21.86
C LEU A 44 11.12 -31.64 23.33
N LEU A 45 11.21 -30.44 23.89
CA LEU A 45 11.63 -30.22 25.28
C LEU A 45 10.49 -30.33 26.30
N THR A 46 9.25 -30.02 25.91
CA THR A 46 8.13 -29.90 26.86
C THR A 46 7.13 -31.06 26.80
N LEU A 47 7.08 -31.85 25.72
CA LEU A 47 6.20 -33.03 25.65
C LEU A 47 6.42 -34.03 26.80
N PRO A 48 7.65 -34.35 27.25
CA PRO A 48 7.86 -35.26 28.38
C PRO A 48 7.30 -34.74 29.71
N VAL A 49 7.10 -33.42 29.85
CA VAL A 49 6.66 -32.76 31.08
C VAL A 49 5.32 -32.03 30.90
N ARG A 50 4.55 -32.39 29.86
CA ARG A 50 3.34 -31.68 29.44
C ARG A 50 2.26 -31.53 30.53
N GLU A 51 2.24 -32.44 31.51
CA GLU A 51 1.29 -32.42 32.63
C GLU A 51 1.63 -31.33 33.67
N ASN A 52 2.87 -30.84 33.71
CA ASN A 52 3.31 -29.79 34.62
C ASN A 52 3.46 -28.45 33.88
N LEU A 53 2.43 -27.61 33.95
CA LEU A 53 2.37 -26.32 33.25
C LEU A 53 3.53 -25.38 33.61
N LEU A 54 4.04 -25.44 34.85
CA LEU A 54 5.18 -24.62 35.26
C LEU A 54 6.47 -25.06 34.56
N LEU A 55 6.71 -26.37 34.44
CA LEU A 55 7.87 -26.89 33.71
C LEU A 55 7.75 -26.60 32.21
N VAL A 56 6.55 -26.73 31.63
CA VAL A 56 6.28 -26.34 30.24
C VAL A 56 6.59 -24.85 30.03
N PHE A 57 6.15 -23.98 30.94
CA PHE A 57 6.44 -22.56 30.89
C PHE A 57 7.94 -22.28 30.93
N LEU A 58 8.67 -22.86 31.89
CA LEU A 58 10.09 -22.59 32.09
C LEU A 58 10.97 -23.14 30.96
N LEU A 59 10.76 -24.39 30.56
CA LEU A 59 11.51 -25.02 29.46
C LEU A 59 11.15 -24.40 28.11
N GLY A 60 9.86 -24.09 27.89
CA GLY A 60 9.40 -23.41 26.69
C GLY A 60 9.96 -21.99 26.56
N MET A 61 9.93 -21.22 27.65
CA MET A 61 10.61 -19.92 27.74
C MET A 61 12.09 -20.06 27.38
N LEU A 62 12.82 -20.99 28.02
CA LEU A 62 14.23 -21.18 27.76
C LEU A 62 14.51 -21.53 26.30
N ALA A 63 13.77 -22.48 25.74
CA ALA A 63 13.91 -22.93 24.35
C ALA A 63 13.69 -21.78 23.35
N ALA A 64 12.59 -21.03 23.53
CA ALA A 64 12.24 -19.91 22.68
C ALA A 64 13.26 -18.77 22.80
N THR A 65 13.69 -18.42 24.01
CA THR A 65 14.68 -17.36 24.25
C THR A 65 16.04 -17.71 23.66
N VAL A 66 16.50 -18.96 23.79
CA VAL A 66 17.74 -19.43 23.16
C VAL A 66 17.63 -19.34 21.63
N LEU A 67 16.52 -19.82 21.07
CA LEU A 67 16.31 -19.75 19.62
C LEU A 67 16.23 -18.30 19.11
N GLU A 68 15.53 -17.42 19.83
CA GLU A 68 15.41 -15.99 19.50
C GLU A 68 16.79 -15.33 19.50
N PHE A 69 17.61 -15.59 20.52
CA PHE A 69 18.98 -15.08 20.59
C PHE A 69 19.85 -15.59 19.44
N VAL A 70 19.89 -16.91 19.23
CA VAL A 70 20.73 -17.54 18.19
C VAL A 70 20.31 -17.07 16.81
N THR A 71 19.00 -17.03 16.53
CA THR A 71 18.46 -16.60 15.24
C THR A 71 18.76 -15.13 15.00
N GLY A 72 18.54 -14.26 16.00
CA GLY A 72 18.84 -12.83 15.89
C GLY A 72 20.33 -12.58 15.63
N ALA A 73 21.21 -13.24 16.38
CA ALA A 73 22.65 -13.12 16.22
C ALA A 73 23.15 -13.68 14.87
N CYS A 74 22.57 -14.80 14.42
CA CYS A 74 22.88 -15.39 13.11
C CYS A 74 22.48 -14.45 11.97
N MET A 75 21.25 -13.93 12.00
CA MET A 75 20.73 -13.00 11.00
C MET A 75 21.56 -11.71 10.93
N GLU A 76 21.92 -11.12 12.08
CA GLU A 76 22.77 -9.93 12.11
C GLU A 76 24.17 -10.22 11.55
N ARG A 77 24.77 -11.38 11.84
CA ARG A 77 26.09 -11.74 11.29
C ARG A 77 26.04 -11.98 9.78
N LEU A 78 25.02 -12.68 9.29
CA LEU A 78 24.86 -13.04 7.88
C LEU A 78 24.49 -11.84 7.00
N PHE A 79 23.59 -10.97 7.46
CA PHE A 79 22.99 -9.91 6.64
C PHE A 79 23.28 -8.48 7.11
N LYS A 80 23.94 -8.31 8.27
CA LYS A 80 24.22 -7.00 8.91
C LYS A 80 22.98 -6.21 9.31
N VAL A 81 21.83 -6.87 9.38
CA VAL A 81 20.52 -6.30 9.71
C VAL A 81 19.87 -7.15 10.81
N ARG A 82 19.31 -6.47 11.81
CA ARG A 82 18.41 -7.02 12.83
C ARG A 82 16.97 -6.85 12.40
N TYR A 83 16.16 -7.88 12.56
CA TYR A 83 14.74 -7.86 12.19
C TYR A 83 13.84 -7.40 13.36
N TRP A 84 14.35 -7.53 14.58
CA TRP A 84 13.78 -7.03 15.83
C TRP A 84 14.89 -6.43 16.70
N ASP A 85 14.52 -5.50 17.59
CA ASP A 85 15.48 -4.81 18.46
C ASP A 85 14.83 -4.47 19.81
N TYR A 86 15.30 -5.15 20.86
CA TYR A 86 14.87 -4.96 22.24
C TYR A 86 15.79 -4.06 23.06
N SER A 87 16.71 -3.32 22.44
CA SER A 87 17.67 -2.45 23.15
C SER A 87 17.00 -1.42 24.07
N HIS A 88 15.75 -1.05 23.79
CA HIS A 88 14.95 -0.10 24.56
C HIS A 88 14.14 -0.75 25.70
N LYS A 89 14.21 -2.08 25.89
CA LYS A 89 13.50 -2.81 26.94
C LYS A 89 14.41 -3.10 28.13
N ARG A 90 13.83 -3.14 29.33
CA ARG A 90 14.55 -3.52 30.56
C ARG A 90 14.99 -4.98 30.50
N PHE A 91 16.12 -5.30 31.12
CA PHE A 91 16.71 -6.65 31.14
C PHE A 91 16.88 -7.25 29.74
N ASN A 92 17.36 -6.44 28.79
CA ASN A 92 17.70 -6.91 27.45
C ASN A 92 19.16 -7.41 27.40
N VAL A 93 19.43 -8.37 26.51
CA VAL A 93 20.78 -8.86 26.25
C VAL A 93 21.17 -8.51 24.81
N HIS A 94 22.09 -7.56 24.66
CA HIS A 94 22.57 -7.02 23.38
C HIS A 94 21.46 -6.54 22.40
N GLY A 95 20.24 -6.34 22.92
CA GLY A 95 19.05 -6.04 22.14
C GLY A 95 18.43 -7.23 21.38
N TYR A 96 18.96 -8.45 21.49
CA TYR A 96 18.40 -9.63 20.78
C TYR A 96 17.20 -10.26 21.50
N ILE A 97 17.26 -10.28 22.84
CA ILE A 97 16.24 -10.85 23.72
C ILE A 97 15.99 -9.90 24.89
N CYS A 98 14.83 -10.00 25.52
CA CYS A 98 14.54 -9.33 26.78
C CYS A 98 13.66 -10.21 27.69
N LEU A 99 13.68 -9.93 28.99
CA LEU A 99 12.93 -10.69 29.99
C LEU A 99 11.42 -10.72 29.70
N SER A 100 10.82 -9.59 29.31
CA SER A 100 9.38 -9.53 29.02
C SER A 100 9.00 -10.39 27.81
N SER A 101 9.84 -10.44 26.78
CA SER A 101 9.62 -11.31 25.61
C SER A 101 9.74 -12.78 26.01
N SER A 102 10.77 -13.11 26.81
CA SER A 102 11.00 -14.46 27.31
C SER A 102 9.81 -14.98 28.13
N LEU A 103 9.29 -14.17 29.06
CA LEU A 103 8.10 -14.52 29.84
C LEU A 103 6.86 -14.73 28.95
N ALA A 104 6.67 -13.88 27.93
CA ALA A 104 5.60 -14.06 26.96
C ALA A 104 5.75 -15.36 26.17
N TRP A 105 6.98 -15.73 25.79
CA TRP A 105 7.27 -17.01 25.14
C TRP A 105 6.99 -18.22 26.05
N GLY A 106 7.25 -18.10 27.36
CA GLY A 106 6.84 -19.12 28.33
C GLY A 106 5.33 -19.34 28.35
N ALA A 107 4.55 -18.27 28.40
CA ALA A 107 3.09 -18.34 28.36
C ALA A 107 2.57 -18.91 27.03
N LEU A 108 3.15 -18.48 25.91
CA LEU A 108 2.84 -19.01 24.58
C LEU A 108 3.21 -20.49 24.44
N SER A 109 4.24 -20.97 25.14
CA SER A 109 4.62 -22.39 25.16
C SER A 109 3.56 -23.25 25.87
N VAL A 110 3.01 -22.74 26.97
CA VAL A 110 1.86 -23.39 27.64
C VAL A 110 0.66 -23.43 26.70
N ALA A 111 0.33 -22.31 26.04
CA ALA A 111 -0.78 -22.28 25.07
C ALA A 111 -0.55 -23.20 23.85
N LEU A 112 0.71 -23.34 23.40
CA LEU A 112 1.12 -24.25 22.35
C LEU A 112 0.80 -25.70 22.75
N ILE A 113 1.18 -26.14 23.95
CA ILE A 113 0.95 -27.52 24.41
C ILE A 113 -0.53 -27.76 24.74
N ALA A 114 -1.19 -26.83 25.42
CA ALA A 114 -2.56 -27.02 25.90
C ALA A 114 -3.62 -26.93 24.79
N PHE A 115 -3.41 -26.07 23.78
CA PHE A 115 -4.46 -25.76 22.80
C PHE A 115 -3.99 -25.93 21.36
N LEU A 116 -2.87 -25.30 20.99
CA LEU A 116 -2.46 -25.17 19.59
C LEU A 116 -1.99 -26.50 19.00
N HIS A 117 -1.17 -27.27 19.71
CA HIS A 117 -0.64 -28.56 19.27
C HIS A 117 -1.74 -29.64 19.20
N PRO A 118 -2.61 -29.83 20.20
CA PRO A 118 -3.73 -30.77 20.09
C PRO A 118 -4.72 -30.45 18.96
N ALA A 119 -4.95 -29.16 18.66
CA ALA A 119 -5.76 -28.76 17.52
C ALA A 119 -5.07 -29.07 16.18
N ALA A 120 -3.77 -28.74 16.09
CA ALA A 120 -2.92 -29.03 14.96
C ALA A 120 -2.82 -30.54 14.66
N GLU A 121 -2.59 -31.35 15.69
CA GLU A 121 -2.50 -32.81 15.61
C GLU A 121 -3.82 -33.39 15.11
N ARG A 122 -4.95 -33.02 15.73
CA ARG A 122 -6.27 -33.44 15.26
C ARG A 122 -6.47 -33.09 13.79
N PHE A 123 -6.20 -31.85 13.38
CA PHE A 123 -6.34 -31.44 11.99
C PHE A 123 -5.51 -32.31 11.03
N VAL A 124 -4.24 -32.58 11.35
CA VAL A 124 -3.36 -33.41 10.51
C VAL A 124 -3.86 -34.85 10.43
N LEU A 125 -4.38 -35.40 11.54
CA LEU A 125 -4.90 -36.78 11.58
C LEU A 125 -6.22 -36.97 10.81
N HIS A 126 -6.97 -35.90 10.51
CA HIS A 126 -8.16 -35.99 9.64
C HIS A 126 -7.82 -36.06 8.15
N LEU A 127 -6.57 -35.78 7.76
CA LEU A 127 -6.15 -35.80 6.36
C LEU A 127 -5.69 -37.20 5.95
N SER A 128 -6.04 -37.62 4.73
CA SER A 128 -5.53 -38.88 4.19
C SER A 128 -4.01 -38.82 4.00
N ILE A 129 -3.34 -39.98 4.15
CA ILE A 129 -1.87 -40.05 4.06
C ILE A 129 -1.36 -39.58 2.70
N ASP A 130 -2.09 -39.84 1.62
CA ASP A 130 -1.70 -39.45 0.25
C ASP A 130 -1.87 -37.95 0.02
N MET A 131 -2.93 -37.35 0.58
CA MET A 131 -3.10 -35.90 0.60
C MET A 131 -1.96 -35.26 1.40
N LEU A 132 -1.62 -35.80 2.57
CA LEU A 132 -0.55 -35.27 3.42
C LEU A 132 0.80 -35.31 2.69
N ARG A 133 1.15 -36.44 2.04
CA ARG A 133 2.38 -36.57 1.25
C ARG A 133 2.45 -35.55 0.11
N SER A 134 1.35 -35.43 -0.65
CA SER A 134 1.27 -34.53 -1.80
C SER A 134 1.40 -33.07 -1.37
N VAL A 135 0.64 -32.66 -0.35
CA VAL A 135 0.70 -31.30 0.22
C VAL A 135 2.08 -31.01 0.79
N ASN A 136 2.68 -31.95 1.53
CA ASN A 136 4.01 -31.77 2.10
C ASN A 136 5.09 -31.61 1.02
N PHE A 137 5.03 -32.40 -0.06
CA PHE A 137 5.95 -32.28 -1.19
C PHE A 137 5.84 -30.90 -1.85
N VAL A 138 4.63 -30.48 -2.20
CA VAL A 138 4.38 -29.16 -2.83
C VAL A 138 4.83 -28.02 -1.92
N LEU A 139 4.44 -28.05 -0.64
CA LEU A 139 4.83 -27.03 0.32
C LEU A 139 6.35 -26.97 0.53
N SER A 140 7.02 -28.13 0.54
CA SER A 140 8.48 -28.19 0.68
C SER A 140 9.19 -27.54 -0.51
N VAL A 141 8.75 -27.82 -1.74
CA VAL A 141 9.30 -27.19 -2.95
C VAL A 141 9.06 -25.68 -2.95
N VAL A 142 7.84 -25.24 -2.64
CA VAL A 142 7.50 -23.80 -2.55
C VAL A 142 8.32 -23.10 -1.48
N PHE A 143 8.44 -23.71 -0.30
CA PHE A 143 9.21 -23.17 0.82
C PHE A 143 10.70 -23.07 0.48
N ALA A 144 11.29 -24.10 -0.15
CA ALA A 144 12.69 -24.10 -0.55
C ALA A 144 12.97 -23.02 -1.60
N TYR A 145 12.13 -22.89 -2.61
CA TYR A 145 12.25 -21.84 -3.63
C TYR A 145 12.20 -20.45 -3.01
N ASP A 146 11.21 -20.19 -2.14
CA ASP A 146 11.05 -18.92 -1.47
C ASP A 146 12.21 -18.62 -0.51
N PHE A 147 12.68 -19.61 0.24
CA PHE A 147 13.85 -19.47 1.10
C PHE A 147 15.09 -19.04 0.31
N VAL A 148 15.40 -19.73 -0.79
CA VAL A 148 16.54 -19.38 -1.64
C VAL A 148 16.39 -17.98 -2.23
N SER A 149 15.19 -17.65 -2.71
CA SER A 149 14.91 -16.34 -3.30
C SER A 149 15.04 -15.20 -2.27
N SER A 150 14.47 -15.39 -1.08
CA SER A 150 14.53 -14.44 0.03
C SER A 150 15.95 -14.29 0.58
N PHE A 151 16.70 -15.39 0.63
CA PHE A 151 18.11 -15.39 1.02
C PHE A 151 18.97 -14.59 0.05
N ARG A 152 18.81 -14.79 -1.26
CA ARG A 152 19.51 -14.01 -2.29
C ARG A 152 19.22 -12.52 -2.16
N ALA A 153 17.96 -12.14 -1.94
CA ALA A 153 17.57 -10.76 -1.72
C ALA A 153 18.22 -10.15 -0.46
N ALA A 154 18.18 -10.87 0.67
CA ALA A 154 18.80 -10.42 1.92
C ALA A 154 20.33 -10.31 1.80
N TYR A 155 20.97 -11.23 1.09
CA TYR A 155 22.41 -11.19 0.83
C TYR A 155 22.80 -10.03 -0.11
N SER A 156 21.99 -9.74 -1.12
CA SER A 156 22.18 -8.55 -1.96
C SER A 156 22.04 -7.27 -1.13
N LEU A 157 21.07 -7.22 -0.19
CA LEU A 157 20.91 -6.07 0.70
C LEU A 157 22.15 -5.84 1.55
N ARG A 158 22.74 -6.92 2.10
CA ARG A 158 24.02 -6.85 2.81
C ARG A 158 25.11 -6.21 1.97
N LYS A 159 25.32 -6.69 0.74
CA LYS A 159 26.37 -6.15 -0.15
C LYS A 159 26.19 -4.64 -0.37
N LEU A 160 24.95 -4.20 -0.56
CA LEU A 160 24.63 -2.79 -0.73
C LEU A 160 24.91 -1.96 0.53
N ILE A 161 24.60 -2.49 1.72
CA ILE A 161 24.89 -1.82 3.00
C ILE A 161 26.40 -1.70 3.23
N GLU A 162 27.15 -2.77 2.93
CA GLU A 162 28.61 -2.76 3.10
C GLU A 162 29.28 -1.78 2.11
N GLN A 163 28.84 -1.77 0.85
CA GLN A 163 29.33 -0.84 -0.17
C GLN A 163 28.98 0.62 0.16
N SER A 164 27.73 0.90 0.59
CA SER A 164 27.33 2.26 0.95
C SER A 164 28.09 2.79 2.17
N ALA A 165 28.37 1.92 3.14
CA ALA A 165 29.19 2.28 4.29
C ALA A 165 30.66 2.53 3.92
N ARG A 166 31.23 1.76 2.98
CA ARG A 166 32.59 1.98 2.49
C ARG A 166 32.69 3.33 1.77
N LEU A 167 31.76 3.60 0.87
CA LEU A 167 31.73 4.84 0.09
C LEU A 167 31.61 6.07 1.01
N ARG A 168 30.77 5.99 2.05
CA ARG A 168 30.68 7.05 3.06
C ARG A 168 32.01 7.33 3.74
N ARG A 169 32.72 6.30 4.20
CA ARG A 169 34.04 6.49 4.83
C ARG A 169 35.05 7.14 3.89
N GLU A 170 35.02 6.78 2.61
CA GLU A 170 35.90 7.39 1.60
C GLU A 170 35.54 8.88 1.40
N VAL A 171 34.25 9.22 1.31
CA VAL A 171 33.79 10.62 1.22
C VAL A 171 34.15 11.41 2.47
N ASP A 172 33.96 10.85 3.66
CA ASP A 172 34.28 11.52 4.93
C ASP A 172 35.79 11.76 5.07
N ALA A 173 36.62 10.79 4.65
CA ALA A 173 38.07 10.94 4.62
C ALA A 173 38.52 12.03 3.64
N LEU A 174 37.84 12.18 2.50
CA LEU A 174 38.14 13.23 1.53
C LEU A 174 37.72 14.60 2.02
N ARG A 175 36.53 14.71 2.63
CA ARG A 175 36.08 15.94 3.28
C ARG A 175 37.09 16.39 4.32
N ALA A 176 37.55 15.50 5.19
CA ALA A 176 38.57 15.82 6.18
C ALA A 176 39.90 16.31 5.54
N ARG A 177 40.30 15.75 4.40
CA ARG A 177 41.49 16.23 3.65
C ARG A 177 41.29 17.62 3.05
N VAL A 178 40.11 17.87 2.46
CA VAL A 178 39.75 19.18 1.90
C VAL A 178 39.67 20.23 3.00
N ASP A 179 39.07 19.89 4.15
CA ASP A 179 38.97 20.78 5.30
C ASP A 179 40.37 21.11 5.86
N ALA A 180 41.26 20.13 5.96
CA ALA A 180 42.65 20.35 6.38
C ALA A 180 43.42 21.25 5.41
N LEU A 181 43.27 21.05 4.10
CA LEU A 181 43.86 21.93 3.09
C LEU A 181 43.27 23.34 3.13
N GLY A 182 41.97 23.46 3.39
CA GLY A 182 41.30 24.74 3.61
C GLY A 182 41.88 25.48 4.81
N GLN A 183 42.10 24.78 5.93
CA GLN A 183 42.74 25.35 7.12
C GLN A 183 44.17 25.82 6.84
N VAL A 184 44.97 25.03 6.12
CA VAL A 184 46.34 25.44 5.71
C VAL A 184 46.29 26.63 4.76
N ALA A 185 45.36 26.67 3.81
CA ALA A 185 45.20 27.79 2.90
C ALA A 185 44.75 29.07 3.63
N ASP A 186 43.88 28.95 4.63
CA ASP A 186 43.43 30.08 5.44
C ASP A 186 44.51 30.59 6.40
N GLN A 187 45.32 29.69 6.97
CA GLN A 187 46.54 30.05 7.73
C GLN A 187 47.55 30.78 6.85
N ALA A 188 47.83 30.24 5.66
CA ALA A 188 48.72 30.88 4.69
C ALA A 188 48.18 32.23 4.23
N ARG A 189 46.86 32.38 4.01
CA ARG A 189 46.20 33.66 3.71
C ARG A 189 46.30 34.67 4.85
N GLN A 190 46.25 34.22 6.11
CA GLN A 190 46.44 35.10 7.28
C GLN A 190 47.89 35.60 7.35
N GLU A 191 48.87 34.71 7.20
CA GLU A 191 50.29 35.10 7.17
C GLU A 191 50.63 35.98 5.95
N LEU A 192 50.01 35.73 4.79
CA LEU A 192 50.12 36.59 3.60
C LEU A 192 49.46 37.95 3.76
N ARG A 193 48.30 38.02 4.43
CA ARG A 193 47.62 39.30 4.71
C ARG A 193 48.50 40.23 5.54
N GLU A 194 49.43 39.68 6.31
CA GLU A 194 50.47 40.43 7.02
C GLU A 194 51.70 40.77 6.15
N ARG A 195 51.88 40.13 4.99
CA ARG A 195 52.99 40.35 4.04
C ARG A 195 52.49 40.52 2.59
N THR A 196 51.88 41.67 2.31
CA THR A 196 51.66 42.36 1.01
C THR A 196 50.99 41.59 -0.17
N GLU A 197 50.20 42.32 -0.97
CA GLU A 197 49.19 41.87 -1.94
C GLU A 197 49.63 40.93 -3.10
N ASP A 198 50.92 40.70 -3.37
CA ASP A 198 51.38 39.97 -4.57
C ASP A 198 51.23 38.44 -4.52
N VAL A 199 51.06 37.83 -3.35
CA VAL A 199 51.05 36.36 -3.21
C VAL A 199 49.64 35.76 -3.34
N LEU A 200 48.59 36.60 -3.40
CA LEU A 200 47.19 36.19 -3.59
C LEU A 200 46.92 35.49 -4.93
N ASP A 201 47.68 35.82 -5.98
CA ASP A 201 47.52 35.23 -7.31
C ASP A 201 48.17 33.84 -7.43
N ASP A 202 49.31 33.58 -6.77
CA ASP A 202 49.95 32.25 -6.76
C ASP A 202 49.14 31.22 -5.94
N ILE A 203 48.48 31.67 -4.86
CA ILE A 203 47.57 30.82 -4.07
C ILE A 203 46.26 30.54 -4.83
N ARG A 204 45.71 31.50 -5.59
CA ARG A 204 44.55 31.25 -6.46
C ARG A 204 44.87 30.21 -7.54
N ALA A 205 46.07 30.24 -8.12
CA ALA A 205 46.51 29.25 -9.09
C ALA A 205 46.65 27.84 -8.48
N ARG A 206 47.18 27.72 -7.25
CA ARG A 206 47.30 26.43 -6.53
C ARG A 206 45.98 25.92 -5.94
N ALA A 207 45.09 26.81 -5.51
CA ALA A 207 43.75 26.45 -5.05
C ALA A 207 42.84 25.98 -6.21
N ALA A 208 43.03 26.52 -7.43
CA ALA A 208 42.39 26.01 -8.64
C ALA A 208 42.89 24.60 -9.01
N ALA A 209 44.18 24.30 -8.77
CA ALA A 209 44.75 22.95 -8.96
C ALA A 209 44.20 21.90 -7.96
N LEU A 210 43.57 22.34 -6.86
CA LEU A 210 42.92 21.48 -5.86
C LEU A 210 41.44 21.20 -6.15
N GLN A 211 40.87 21.73 -7.23
CA GLN A 211 39.48 21.47 -7.63
C GLN A 211 39.28 20.16 -8.41
N ASP A 212 40.36 19.47 -8.80
CA ASP A 212 40.24 18.13 -9.36
C ASP A 212 40.25 17.08 -8.24
N VAL A 213 39.06 16.52 -7.98
CA VAL A 213 38.96 15.18 -7.40
C VAL A 213 39.77 14.28 -8.33
N PRO A 214 40.85 13.61 -7.88
CA PRO A 214 41.70 12.82 -8.75
C PRO A 214 40.85 11.89 -9.62
N ASP A 215 41.10 11.86 -10.93
CA ASP A 215 40.30 11.06 -11.88
C ASP A 215 40.15 9.61 -11.42
N GLU A 216 41.16 9.06 -10.75
CA GLU A 216 41.14 7.73 -10.14
C GLU A 216 40.04 7.56 -9.08
N LEU A 217 39.80 8.59 -8.29
CA LEU A 217 38.79 8.62 -7.24
C LEU A 217 37.39 8.83 -7.82
N ARG A 218 37.27 9.67 -8.85
CA ARG A 218 36.05 9.85 -9.62
C ARG A 218 35.64 8.54 -10.31
N ALA A 219 36.58 7.87 -10.96
CA ALA A 219 36.40 6.55 -11.56
C ALA A 219 36.06 5.47 -10.51
N ARG A 220 36.67 5.50 -9.32
CA ARG A 220 36.29 4.62 -8.19
C ARG A 220 34.86 4.89 -7.70
N TYR A 221 34.47 6.16 -7.56
CA TYR A 221 33.12 6.54 -7.17
C TYR A 221 32.10 6.08 -8.21
N GLU A 222 32.38 6.32 -9.50
CA GLU A 222 31.52 5.95 -10.62
C GLU A 222 31.41 4.43 -10.79
N SER A 223 32.50 3.68 -10.68
CA SER A 223 32.47 2.21 -10.72
C SER A 223 31.73 1.60 -9.53
N CYS A 224 31.92 2.14 -8.32
CA CYS A 224 31.19 1.70 -7.12
C CYS A 224 29.70 2.04 -7.25
N ARG A 225 29.37 3.23 -7.78
CA ARG A 225 28.00 3.64 -8.10
C ARG A 225 27.36 2.74 -9.15
N ALA A 226 28.08 2.41 -10.22
CA ALA A 226 27.62 1.53 -11.29
C ALA A 226 27.38 0.10 -10.78
N ALA A 227 28.28 -0.45 -9.95
CA ALA A 227 28.10 -1.75 -9.33
C ALA A 227 26.86 -1.78 -8.40
N ILE A 228 26.64 -0.70 -7.64
CA ILE A 228 25.45 -0.52 -6.81
C ILE A 228 24.20 -0.43 -7.69
N GLU A 229 24.22 0.33 -8.78
CA GLU A 229 23.10 0.46 -9.73
C GLU A 229 22.80 -0.87 -10.44
N GLN A 230 23.82 -1.67 -10.77
CA GLN A 230 23.67 -2.99 -11.40
C GLN A 230 23.10 -4.03 -10.42
N LEU A 231 23.60 -4.09 -9.17
CA LEU A 231 23.03 -4.92 -8.10
C LEU A 231 21.58 -4.51 -7.77
N ARG A 232 21.28 -3.21 -7.86
CA ARG A 232 19.92 -2.67 -7.71
C ARG A 232 19.00 -3.05 -8.86
N ALA A 233 19.44 -2.95 -10.11
CA ALA A 233 18.62 -3.30 -11.28
C ALA A 233 18.21 -4.78 -11.27
N GLN A 234 19.09 -5.66 -10.80
CA GLN A 234 18.80 -7.09 -10.69
C GLN A 234 17.90 -7.46 -9.50
N SER A 235 17.94 -6.69 -8.40
CA SER A 235 17.30 -7.08 -7.12
C SER A 235 16.29 -6.08 -6.55
N GLY A 236 16.03 -4.94 -7.20
CA GLY A 236 15.31 -3.79 -6.63
C GLY A 236 13.93 -4.09 -6.10
N ARG A 237 13.10 -4.81 -6.88
CA ARG A 237 11.75 -5.24 -6.45
C ARG A 237 11.74 -6.20 -5.27
N ASP A 238 12.71 -7.11 -5.21
CA ASP A 238 12.80 -8.08 -4.11
C ASP A 238 13.33 -7.44 -2.83
N LEU A 239 14.25 -6.49 -2.97
CA LEU A 239 14.79 -5.68 -1.87
C LEU A 239 13.71 -4.77 -1.27
N SER A 240 12.95 -4.07 -2.11
CA SER A 240 11.88 -3.16 -1.66
C SER A 240 10.80 -3.94 -0.91
N ARG A 241 10.43 -5.13 -1.40
CA ARG A 241 9.54 -6.05 -0.67
C ARG A 241 10.14 -6.52 0.65
N LEU A 242 11.43 -6.89 0.72
CA LEU A 242 12.08 -7.31 1.96
C LEU A 242 12.01 -6.23 3.05
N ILE A 243 12.24 -4.97 2.66
CA ILE A 243 12.17 -3.81 3.56
C ILE A 243 10.73 -3.52 3.97
N ARG A 244 9.76 -3.58 3.05
CA ARG A 244 8.34 -3.36 3.37
C ARG A 244 7.79 -4.40 4.36
N ARG A 245 8.26 -5.66 4.26
CA ARG A 245 7.95 -6.77 5.20
C ARG A 245 8.57 -6.57 6.58
N ASN A 246 9.69 -5.85 6.66
CA ASN A 246 10.47 -5.67 7.89
C ASN A 246 10.70 -4.19 8.23
N PRO A 247 9.63 -3.44 8.56
CA PRO A 247 9.72 -2.00 8.80
C PRO A 247 10.47 -1.63 10.09
N SER A 248 10.60 -2.58 11.02
CA SER A 248 11.38 -2.44 12.26
C SER A 248 12.85 -2.82 12.11
N ALA A 249 13.32 -3.13 10.90
CA ALA A 249 14.67 -3.60 10.70
C ALA A 249 15.70 -2.51 11.03
N THR A 250 16.71 -2.86 11.83
CA THR A 250 17.79 -1.95 12.26
C THR A 250 19.16 -2.58 11.98
N SER A 251 20.24 -1.82 12.15
CA SER A 251 21.60 -2.35 12.14
C SER A 251 22.39 -1.68 13.27
N SER A 252 23.21 -2.45 13.98
CA SER A 252 24.10 -1.91 15.01
C SER A 252 25.26 -1.12 14.40
N ARG A 253 26.03 -1.79 13.53
CA ARG A 253 27.25 -1.27 12.92
C ARG A 253 27.00 -0.39 11.70
N TYR A 254 25.89 -0.61 10.99
CA TYR A 254 25.61 0.04 9.71
C TYR A 254 24.33 0.89 9.76
N ARG A 255 23.98 1.47 10.93
CA ARG A 255 22.71 2.19 11.13
C ARG A 255 22.42 3.24 10.06
N GLN A 256 23.36 4.16 9.83
CA GLN A 256 23.21 5.23 8.82
C GLN A 256 23.20 4.67 7.39
N ALA A 257 24.12 3.76 7.07
CA ALA A 257 24.20 3.13 5.75
C ALA A 257 22.92 2.34 5.40
N LEU A 258 22.33 1.64 6.37
CA LEU A 258 21.03 0.97 6.22
C LEU A 258 19.91 1.99 6.00
N ALA A 259 19.84 3.06 6.80
CA ALA A 259 18.82 4.10 6.66
C ALA A 259 18.85 4.75 5.28
N ASP A 260 20.03 5.19 4.83
CA ASP A 260 20.24 5.73 3.48
C ASP A 260 19.82 4.73 2.40
N THR A 261 20.18 3.46 2.58
CA THR A 261 19.86 2.41 1.60
C THR A 261 18.34 2.21 1.52
N ILE A 262 17.64 2.20 2.65
CA ILE A 262 16.18 2.12 2.72
C ILE A 262 15.52 3.33 2.04
N GLU A 263 15.98 4.54 2.34
CA GLU A 263 15.44 5.77 1.78
C GLU A 263 15.64 5.85 0.25
N ARG A 264 16.83 5.45 -0.22
CA ARG A 264 17.12 5.36 -1.66
C ARG A 264 16.27 4.31 -2.36
N ILE A 265 16.02 3.16 -1.74
CA ILE A 265 15.14 2.14 -2.33
C ILE A 265 13.70 2.65 -2.44
N ARG A 266 13.21 3.39 -1.44
CA ARG A 266 11.86 3.99 -1.46
C ARG A 266 11.69 5.07 -2.53
N SER A 267 12.65 5.99 -2.62
CA SER A 267 12.62 7.08 -3.61
C SER A 267 12.79 6.60 -5.06
N VAL A 268 13.45 5.46 -5.28
CA VAL A 268 13.57 4.86 -6.61
C VAL A 268 12.27 4.17 -7.04
N ASP A 269 11.55 3.46 -6.16
CA ASP A 269 10.21 2.92 -6.47
C ASP A 269 9.30 4.03 -7.04
N GLU A 270 9.35 5.23 -6.46
CA GLU A 270 8.55 6.38 -6.90
C GLU A 270 8.99 6.91 -8.27
N ARG A 271 10.31 7.08 -8.47
CA ARG A 271 10.88 7.58 -9.73
C ARG A 271 10.80 6.58 -10.88
N GLU A 272 10.86 5.27 -10.59
CA GLU A 272 10.76 4.22 -11.60
C GLU A 272 9.32 4.08 -12.10
N ILE A 273 8.32 4.21 -11.21
CA ILE A 273 6.91 4.32 -11.61
C ILE A 273 6.72 5.53 -12.53
N GLU A 274 7.25 6.70 -12.14
CA GLU A 274 7.14 7.93 -12.92
C GLU A 274 7.88 7.84 -14.27
N ARG A 275 9.07 7.23 -14.31
CA ARG A 275 9.84 6.98 -15.54
C ARG A 275 9.17 5.97 -16.46
N ILE A 276 8.60 4.88 -15.94
CA ILE A 276 7.83 3.92 -16.74
C ILE A 276 6.61 4.61 -17.35
N GLU A 277 5.92 5.46 -16.57
CA GLU A 277 4.83 6.27 -17.08
C GLU A 277 5.30 7.28 -18.15
N GLN A 278 6.50 7.86 -18.02
CA GLN A 278 7.04 8.84 -18.97
C GLN A 278 7.65 8.23 -20.24
N GLN A 279 8.33 7.10 -20.15
CA GLN A 279 9.01 6.44 -21.28
C GLN A 279 8.04 5.63 -22.15
N GLN A 280 6.91 5.20 -21.59
CA GLN A 280 5.88 4.54 -22.36
C GLN A 280 5.01 5.59 -23.05
N ASN A 281 5.26 5.80 -24.35
CA ASN A 281 4.43 6.58 -25.27
C ASN A 281 3.07 5.90 -25.51
N ARG A 282 2.34 5.61 -24.43
CA ARG A 282 1.10 4.84 -24.40
C ARG A 282 -0.07 5.78 -24.22
N PHE A 283 -1.18 5.41 -24.85
CA PHE A 283 -2.52 5.97 -24.75
C PHE A 283 -2.94 6.58 -23.40
N ALA A 284 -2.45 6.04 -22.28
CA ALA A 284 -2.76 6.46 -20.92
C ALA A 284 -1.51 6.95 -20.14
N GLN A 285 -0.63 7.74 -20.77
CA GLN A 285 0.49 8.41 -20.09
C GLN A 285 0.01 9.52 -19.14
N GLY A 286 0.53 9.55 -17.91
CA GLY A 286 0.16 10.55 -16.90
C GLY A 286 -1.34 10.59 -16.61
N ILE A 287 -1.86 11.76 -16.22
CA ILE A 287 -3.30 12.03 -16.24
C ILE A 287 -3.62 12.70 -17.57
N ASN A 288 -4.24 11.95 -18.48
CA ASN A 288 -4.69 12.43 -19.79
C ASN A 288 -6.17 12.13 -19.99
N ALA A 289 -6.79 12.75 -21.00
CA ALA A 289 -8.24 12.64 -21.25
C ALA A 289 -8.72 11.18 -21.39
N TYR A 290 -7.93 10.34 -22.05
CA TYR A 290 -8.26 8.92 -22.21
C TYR A 290 -8.21 8.16 -20.89
N LYS A 291 -7.19 8.38 -20.06
CA LYS A 291 -7.10 7.76 -18.73
C LYS A 291 -8.24 8.23 -17.84
N VAL A 292 -8.57 9.52 -17.86
CA VAL A 292 -9.70 10.08 -17.10
C VAL A 292 -11.01 9.40 -17.52
N PHE A 293 -11.24 9.22 -18.83
CA PHE A 293 -12.39 8.47 -19.33
C PHE A 293 -12.42 7.02 -18.81
N TRP A 294 -11.31 6.30 -18.86
CA TRP A 294 -11.28 4.91 -18.39
C TRP A 294 -11.43 4.80 -16.86
N ILE A 295 -10.90 5.75 -16.09
CA ILE A 295 -11.14 5.84 -14.65
C ILE A 295 -12.63 6.07 -14.38
N PHE A 296 -13.25 7.00 -15.11
CA PHE A 296 -14.69 7.26 -15.02
C PHE A 296 -15.50 6.00 -15.34
N PHE A 297 -15.29 5.41 -16.51
CA PHE A 297 -16.03 4.26 -17.02
C PHE A 297 -15.91 3.04 -16.08
N LEU A 298 -14.69 2.68 -15.68
CA LEU A 298 -14.47 1.56 -14.77
C LEU A 298 -14.94 1.87 -13.35
N GLY A 299 -14.81 3.12 -12.90
CA GLY A 299 -15.32 3.60 -11.62
C GLY A 299 -16.85 3.49 -11.54
N SER A 300 -17.56 3.80 -12.62
CA SER A 300 -19.01 3.66 -12.72
C SER A 300 -19.51 2.24 -12.58
N ILE A 301 -18.72 1.23 -13.02
CA ILE A 301 -19.05 -0.18 -12.82
C ILE A 301 -18.65 -0.63 -11.41
N LEU A 302 -17.43 -0.28 -11.00
CA LEU A 302 -16.85 -0.73 -9.74
C LEU A 302 -17.67 -0.23 -8.55
N GLY A 303 -18.17 1.00 -8.59
CA GLY A 303 -19.05 1.54 -7.55
C GLY A 303 -20.35 0.75 -7.41
N VAL A 304 -21.00 0.39 -8.52
CA VAL A 304 -22.21 -0.45 -8.50
C VAL A 304 -21.91 -1.80 -7.85
N VAL A 305 -20.82 -2.46 -8.26
CA VAL A 305 -20.42 -3.76 -7.70
C VAL A 305 -20.15 -3.65 -6.20
N ILE A 306 -19.39 -2.64 -5.77
CA ILE A 306 -19.04 -2.44 -4.35
C ILE A 306 -20.31 -2.16 -3.52
N GLU A 307 -21.20 -1.28 -4.00
CA GLU A 307 -22.40 -0.91 -3.26
C GLU A 307 -23.41 -2.07 -3.21
N THR A 308 -23.63 -2.78 -4.32
CA THR A 308 -24.47 -3.99 -4.33
C THR A 308 -23.94 -5.05 -3.38
N LEU A 309 -22.62 -5.30 -3.33
CA LEU A 309 -22.02 -6.23 -2.37
C LEU A 309 -22.21 -5.73 -0.93
N PHE A 310 -22.06 -4.43 -0.69
CA PHE A 310 -22.27 -3.83 0.63
C PHE A 310 -23.73 -3.99 1.09
N CYS A 311 -24.71 -3.69 0.23
CA CYS A 311 -26.13 -3.91 0.51
C CYS A 311 -26.43 -5.39 0.79
N LEU A 312 -25.88 -6.31 0.00
CA LEU A 312 -26.09 -7.73 0.20
C LEU A 312 -25.53 -8.20 1.57
N MET A 313 -24.35 -7.73 1.94
CA MET A 313 -23.71 -8.09 3.22
C MET A 313 -24.40 -7.46 4.44
N THR A 314 -24.92 -6.24 4.32
CA THR A 314 -25.47 -5.48 5.46
C THR A 314 -26.98 -5.65 5.61
N ARG A 315 -27.72 -5.71 4.50
CA ARG A 315 -29.20 -5.78 4.47
C ARG A 315 -29.74 -7.15 4.08
N GLY A 316 -28.88 -8.07 3.64
CA GLY A 316 -29.26 -9.46 3.34
C GLY A 316 -30.09 -9.66 2.06
N HIS A 317 -30.29 -8.62 1.25
CA HIS A 317 -31.03 -8.71 -0.01
C HIS A 317 -30.36 -7.88 -1.11
N TYR A 318 -30.72 -8.18 -2.36
CA TYR A 318 -30.19 -7.50 -3.54
C TYR A 318 -30.95 -6.21 -3.80
N GLU A 319 -30.21 -5.12 -3.99
CA GLU A 319 -30.76 -3.83 -4.40
C GLU A 319 -30.05 -3.36 -5.67
N ASN A 320 -30.82 -2.84 -6.63
CA ASN A 320 -30.28 -2.30 -7.86
C ASN A 320 -29.67 -0.91 -7.62
N ARG A 321 -28.40 -0.75 -8.00
CA ARG A 321 -27.60 0.48 -7.75
C ARG A 321 -27.11 1.16 -9.04
N VAL A 322 -27.68 0.77 -10.18
CA VAL A 322 -27.40 1.41 -11.47
C VAL A 322 -27.95 2.83 -11.51
N GLY A 323 -27.22 3.73 -12.16
CA GLY A 323 -27.61 5.14 -12.35
C GLY A 323 -28.10 5.45 -13.77
N VAL A 324 -28.09 4.46 -14.66
CA VAL A 324 -28.59 4.57 -16.05
C VAL A 324 -29.31 3.28 -16.45
N ILE A 325 -30.08 3.35 -17.52
CA ILE A 325 -30.98 2.29 -17.97
C ILE A 325 -30.21 1.13 -18.62
N TRP A 326 -29.16 1.41 -19.41
CA TRP A 326 -28.44 0.37 -20.14
C TRP A 326 -27.07 0.04 -19.55
N GLY A 327 -27.06 -1.09 -18.85
CA GLY A 327 -25.83 -1.70 -18.35
C GLY A 327 -25.54 -1.35 -16.88
N PRO A 328 -24.50 -1.95 -16.30
CA PRO A 328 -24.23 -1.87 -14.87
C PRO A 328 -23.44 -0.61 -14.52
N PHE A 329 -23.91 0.56 -14.97
CA PHE A 329 -23.19 1.83 -14.79
C PHE A 329 -23.91 2.74 -13.83
N ASN A 330 -23.16 3.41 -12.98
CA ASN A 330 -23.63 4.57 -12.25
C ASN A 330 -22.63 5.72 -12.42
N PRO A 331 -22.98 6.78 -13.18
CA PRO A 331 -22.10 7.92 -13.45
C PRO A 331 -21.61 8.64 -12.20
N VAL A 332 -22.39 8.65 -11.10
CA VAL A 332 -22.01 9.33 -9.85
C VAL A 332 -20.72 8.74 -9.28
N TYR A 333 -20.60 7.41 -9.24
CA TYR A 333 -19.36 6.77 -8.79
C TYR A 333 -18.18 7.04 -9.74
N GLY A 334 -18.45 7.11 -11.04
CA GLY A 334 -17.44 7.48 -12.04
C GLY A 334 -16.88 8.87 -11.80
N PHE A 335 -17.75 9.87 -11.58
CA PHE A 335 -17.34 11.23 -11.24
C PHE A 335 -16.58 11.29 -9.92
N GLY A 336 -17.02 10.57 -8.88
CA GLY A 336 -16.31 10.45 -7.62
C GLY A 336 -14.89 9.90 -7.78
N CYS A 337 -14.74 8.82 -8.56
CA CYS A 337 -13.43 8.22 -8.85
C CYS A 337 -12.49 9.19 -9.58
N VAL A 338 -13.00 9.94 -10.56
CA VAL A 338 -12.23 10.97 -11.27
C VAL A 338 -11.85 12.11 -10.34
N ALA A 339 -12.78 12.65 -9.57
CA ALA A 339 -12.53 13.75 -8.64
C ALA A 339 -11.50 13.38 -7.58
N LEU A 340 -11.64 12.21 -6.96
CA LEU A 340 -10.64 11.69 -6.01
C LEU A 340 -9.29 11.49 -6.67
N THR A 341 -9.25 10.95 -7.89
CA THR A 341 -7.98 10.75 -8.60
C THR A 341 -7.31 12.08 -8.91
N LEU A 342 -7.99 13.01 -9.58
CA LEU A 342 -7.42 14.31 -9.96
C LEU A 342 -7.02 15.14 -8.72
N GLY A 343 -7.89 15.19 -7.72
CA GLY A 343 -7.71 16.00 -6.51
C GLY A 343 -6.71 15.41 -5.51
N LEU A 344 -6.37 14.12 -5.60
CA LEU A 344 -5.42 13.48 -4.66
C LEU A 344 -4.20 12.86 -5.34
N TYR A 345 -4.07 12.93 -6.67
CA TYR A 345 -2.96 12.33 -7.39
C TYR A 345 -1.59 12.85 -6.92
N PHE A 346 -1.50 14.14 -6.58
CA PHE A 346 -0.29 14.75 -6.02
C PHE A 346 -0.03 14.31 -4.57
N LEU A 347 -1.08 13.93 -3.82
CA LEU A 347 -0.99 13.45 -2.44
C LEU A 347 -0.70 11.94 -2.32
N ARG A 348 -0.58 11.21 -3.44
CA ARG A 348 -0.45 9.74 -3.43
C ARG A 348 0.76 9.21 -2.65
N PHE A 349 1.81 10.02 -2.51
CA PHE A 349 3.03 9.69 -1.77
C PHE A 349 3.10 10.33 -0.37
N HIS A 350 2.09 11.14 -0.01
CA HIS A 350 2.03 11.78 1.30
C HIS A 350 1.43 10.86 2.37
N ARG A 351 1.49 11.30 3.64
CA ARG A 351 0.91 10.57 4.77
C ARG A 351 -0.59 10.35 4.55
N ASP A 352 -1.06 9.18 4.97
CA ASP A 352 -2.44 8.71 4.88
C ASP A 352 -3.43 9.72 5.45
N LEU A 353 -3.03 10.44 6.50
CA LEU A 353 -3.84 11.48 7.12
C LEU A 353 -4.20 12.62 6.17
N HIS A 354 -3.30 13.03 5.27
CA HIS A 354 -3.60 14.07 4.30
C HIS A 354 -4.59 13.57 3.25
N ILE A 355 -4.41 12.33 2.78
CA ILE A 355 -5.32 11.71 1.81
C ILE A 355 -6.71 11.51 2.44
N LEU A 356 -6.76 11.13 3.73
CA LEU A 356 -8.00 11.02 4.49
C LEU A 356 -8.74 12.36 4.56
N PHE A 357 -8.03 13.42 4.97
CA PHE A 357 -8.63 14.74 5.16
C PHE A 357 -9.12 15.36 3.85
N PHE A 358 -8.24 15.44 2.84
CA PHE A 358 -8.61 16.00 1.54
C PHE A 358 -9.60 15.09 0.79
N GLY A 359 -9.52 13.78 0.98
CA GLY A 359 -10.47 12.82 0.43
C GLY A 359 -11.88 12.97 1.01
N ALA A 360 -12.00 13.21 2.32
CA ALA A 360 -13.30 13.51 2.95
C ALA A 360 -13.91 14.81 2.38
N ILE A 361 -13.10 15.85 2.18
CA ILE A 361 -13.56 17.12 1.58
C ILE A 361 -14.03 16.91 0.14
N ILE A 362 -13.22 16.25 -0.69
CA ILE A 362 -13.55 16.02 -2.11
C ILE A 362 -14.79 15.13 -2.23
N GLY A 363 -14.87 14.06 -1.44
CA GLY A 363 -16.03 13.16 -1.44
C GLY A 363 -17.32 13.88 -1.09
N ASN A 364 -17.33 14.65 0.01
CA ASN A 364 -18.49 15.46 0.40
C ASN A 364 -18.84 16.51 -0.65
N ALA A 365 -17.86 17.15 -1.28
CA ALA A 365 -18.11 18.14 -2.32
C ALA A 365 -18.80 17.52 -3.54
N VAL A 366 -18.34 16.35 -3.99
CA VAL A 366 -18.95 15.61 -5.10
C VAL A 366 -20.34 15.13 -4.73
N GLU A 367 -20.52 14.53 -3.55
CA GLU A 367 -21.81 14.03 -3.08
C GLU A 367 -22.84 15.17 -3.00
N TYR A 368 -22.46 16.29 -2.39
CA TYR A 368 -23.32 17.47 -2.31
C TYR A 368 -23.69 17.99 -3.70
N PHE A 369 -22.72 18.14 -4.59
CA PHE A 369 -22.95 18.62 -5.95
C PHE A 369 -23.87 17.68 -6.74
N CYS A 370 -23.68 16.36 -6.64
CA CYS A 370 -24.53 15.39 -7.32
C CYS A 370 -25.97 15.42 -6.80
N SER A 371 -26.17 15.48 -5.48
CA SER A 371 -27.50 15.60 -4.88
C SER A 371 -28.19 16.90 -5.31
N TRP A 372 -27.48 18.04 -5.23
CA TRP A 372 -28.01 19.34 -5.65
C TRP A 372 -28.33 19.38 -7.15
N ALA A 373 -27.42 18.90 -8.01
CA ALA A 373 -27.64 18.89 -9.45
C ALA A 373 -28.81 17.98 -9.84
N GLN A 374 -28.98 16.84 -9.16
CA GLN A 374 -30.12 15.95 -9.40
C GLN A 374 -31.45 16.65 -9.06
N GLU A 375 -31.53 17.32 -7.92
CA GLU A 375 -32.75 18.02 -7.51
C GLU A 375 -33.07 19.18 -8.47
N GLN A 376 -32.07 19.96 -8.90
CA GLN A 376 -32.30 21.06 -9.83
C GLN A 376 -32.75 20.60 -11.22
N VAL A 377 -32.29 19.44 -11.69
CA VAL A 377 -32.59 18.95 -13.04
C VAL A 377 -33.85 18.09 -13.06
N PHE A 378 -34.03 17.23 -12.06
CA PHE A 378 -35.06 16.20 -12.05
C PHE A 378 -36.12 16.40 -10.96
N GLY A 379 -35.91 17.28 -9.98
CA GLY A 379 -36.85 17.43 -8.85
C GLY A 379 -36.96 16.15 -8.00
N SER A 380 -35.88 15.39 -7.87
CA SER A 380 -35.81 14.18 -7.03
C SER A 380 -34.47 14.11 -6.30
N THR A 381 -34.43 13.33 -5.23
CA THR A 381 -33.21 12.99 -4.51
C THR A 381 -33.01 11.48 -4.48
N SER A 382 -31.75 11.03 -4.51
CA SER A 382 -31.39 9.60 -4.47
C SER A 382 -31.03 9.12 -3.05
N TRP A 383 -30.85 10.06 -2.12
CA TRP A 383 -30.57 9.79 -0.72
C TRP A 383 -30.95 11.01 0.13
N ASP A 384 -31.26 10.75 1.40
CA ASP A 384 -31.53 11.77 2.42
C ASP A 384 -30.86 11.39 3.75
N TYR A 385 -30.11 12.34 4.30
CA TYR A 385 -29.41 12.25 5.58
C TYR A 385 -29.96 13.23 6.63
N SER A 386 -31.16 13.77 6.44
CA SER A 386 -31.77 14.76 7.35
C SER A 386 -31.87 14.26 8.79
N SER A 387 -32.07 12.95 8.99
CA SER A 387 -32.12 12.30 10.30
C SER A 387 -30.75 12.07 10.96
N MET A 388 -29.65 12.30 10.24
CA MET A 388 -28.29 12.02 10.71
C MET A 388 -27.65 13.24 11.37
N PRO A 389 -26.83 13.05 12.43
CA PRO A 389 -26.17 14.16 13.12
C PRO A 389 -25.14 14.85 12.21
N TYR A 390 -24.99 16.16 12.37
CA TYR A 390 -24.07 17.00 11.59
C TYR A 390 -24.28 16.89 10.08
N ASN A 391 -25.54 16.78 9.64
CA ASN A 391 -25.89 16.87 8.24
C ASN A 391 -25.91 18.33 7.74
N ILE A 392 -25.75 18.51 6.43
CA ILE A 392 -25.90 19.80 5.76
C ILE A 392 -26.99 19.64 4.70
N ASN A 393 -28.12 20.31 4.91
CA ASN A 393 -29.31 20.29 4.03
C ASN A 393 -29.80 18.87 3.70
N GLY A 394 -29.57 17.89 4.58
CA GLY A 394 -29.89 16.47 4.30
C GLY A 394 -29.04 15.81 3.21
N ARG A 395 -28.08 16.51 2.56
CA ARG A 395 -27.35 15.98 1.39
C ARG A 395 -26.07 15.25 1.72
N ILE A 396 -25.38 15.71 2.76
CA ILE A 396 -24.12 15.13 3.26
C ILE A 396 -24.14 15.13 4.78
N CYS A 397 -23.37 14.25 5.41
CA CYS A 397 -23.14 14.28 6.86
C CYS A 397 -21.71 13.91 7.22
N LEU A 398 -21.29 14.25 8.45
CA LEU A 398 -19.92 14.02 8.90
C LEU A 398 -19.50 12.54 8.85
N LEU A 399 -20.41 11.62 9.18
CA LEU A 399 -20.12 10.18 9.20
C LEU A 399 -19.74 9.66 7.81
N TYR A 400 -20.55 9.95 6.79
CA TYR A 400 -20.25 9.55 5.41
C TYR A 400 -19.04 10.30 4.84
N GLY A 401 -18.83 11.56 5.24
CA GLY A 401 -17.57 12.28 4.97
C GLY A 401 -16.32 11.54 5.44
N LEU A 402 -16.36 10.94 6.65
CA LEU A 402 -15.24 10.11 7.14
C LEU A 402 -15.07 8.83 6.32
N PHE A 403 -16.17 8.19 5.91
CA PHE A 403 -16.09 7.03 5.00
C PHE A 403 -15.49 7.40 3.65
N TRP A 404 -15.83 8.56 3.08
CA TRP A 404 -15.20 9.07 1.87
C TRP A 404 -13.68 9.27 2.05
N GLY A 405 -13.24 9.78 3.20
CA GLY A 405 -11.82 9.90 3.52
C GLY A 405 -11.10 8.54 3.56
N ILE A 406 -11.71 7.53 4.20
CA ILE A 406 -11.15 6.17 4.26
C ILE A 406 -11.12 5.55 2.85
N LEU A 407 -12.22 5.70 2.09
CA LEU A 407 -12.32 5.21 0.73
C LEU A 407 -11.28 5.88 -0.18
N ALA A 408 -11.04 7.19 -0.03
CA ALA A 408 -10.02 7.92 -0.76
C ALA A 408 -8.61 7.39 -0.47
N CYS A 409 -8.29 7.10 0.79
CA CYS A 409 -7.04 6.43 1.17
C CYS A 409 -6.90 5.09 0.45
N TYR A 410 -7.95 4.26 0.49
CA TYR A 410 -7.93 2.94 -0.11
C TYR A 410 -7.84 3.01 -1.64
N TRP A 411 -8.58 3.94 -2.25
CA TRP A 411 -8.59 4.21 -3.68
C TRP A 411 -7.19 4.56 -4.18
N ILE A 412 -6.58 5.62 -3.65
CA ILE A 412 -5.29 6.14 -4.13
C ILE A 412 -4.16 5.14 -3.93
N LYS A 413 -4.18 4.36 -2.83
CA LYS A 413 -3.08 3.45 -2.49
C LYS A 413 -3.20 2.04 -3.04
N ASN A 414 -4.42 1.58 -3.32
CA ASN A 414 -4.67 0.18 -3.69
C ASN A 414 -5.42 0.06 -5.02
N ILE A 415 -6.59 0.69 -5.14
CA ILE A 415 -7.45 0.51 -6.32
C ILE A 415 -6.89 1.22 -7.54
N PHE A 416 -6.54 2.50 -7.42
CA PHE A 416 -6.02 3.31 -8.52
C PHE A 416 -4.74 2.73 -9.15
N PRO A 417 -3.71 2.29 -8.39
CA PRO A 417 -2.53 1.66 -8.97
C PRO A 417 -2.85 0.38 -9.75
N LEU A 418 -3.78 -0.43 -9.24
CA LEU A 418 -4.25 -1.63 -9.93
C LEU A 418 -4.95 -1.24 -11.24
N LEU A 419 -5.95 -0.37 -11.16
CA LEU A 419 -6.73 0.10 -12.31
C LEU A 419 -5.84 0.76 -13.38
N ASN A 420 -4.89 1.60 -12.97
CA ASN A 420 -3.89 2.20 -13.85
C ASN A 420 -3.06 1.12 -14.58
N ALA A 421 -2.59 0.10 -13.86
CA ALA A 421 -1.84 -1.00 -14.47
C ALA A 421 -2.67 -1.80 -15.50
N TRP A 422 -3.98 -1.92 -15.30
CA TRP A 422 -4.88 -2.56 -16.26
C TRP A 422 -5.12 -1.69 -17.50
N ILE A 423 -5.39 -0.40 -17.32
CA ILE A 423 -5.55 0.55 -18.44
C ILE A 423 -4.28 0.57 -19.30
N LEU A 424 -3.10 0.55 -18.68
CA LEU A 424 -1.81 0.56 -19.39
C LEU A 424 -1.54 -0.71 -20.22
N ARG A 425 -2.30 -1.80 -20.02
CA ARG A 425 -2.23 -3.00 -20.86
C ARG A 425 -3.00 -2.87 -22.16
N ILE A 426 -3.89 -1.89 -22.30
CA ILE A 426 -4.72 -1.71 -23.49
C ILE A 426 -3.84 -1.16 -24.64
N PRO A 427 -3.78 -1.84 -25.81
CA PRO A 427 -3.04 -1.35 -26.96
C PRO A 427 -3.58 -0.01 -27.47
N GLN A 428 -2.71 0.94 -27.84
CA GLN A 428 -3.11 2.34 -28.12
C GLN A 428 -4.16 2.50 -29.23
N ARG A 429 -4.04 1.77 -30.35
CA ARG A 429 -4.99 1.88 -31.47
C ARG A 429 -6.39 1.41 -31.05
N ILE A 430 -6.45 0.28 -30.36
CA ILE A 430 -7.70 -0.31 -29.86
C ILE A 430 -8.28 0.57 -28.76
N GLY A 431 -7.45 1.03 -27.81
CA GLY A 431 -7.88 1.87 -26.69
C GLY A 431 -8.54 3.17 -27.15
N LYS A 432 -7.97 3.87 -28.15
CA LYS A 432 -8.56 5.11 -28.69
C LYS A 432 -9.92 4.87 -29.34
N ALA A 433 -10.02 3.88 -30.23
CA ALA A 433 -11.27 3.56 -30.91
C ALA A 433 -12.35 3.13 -29.90
N LEU A 434 -11.97 2.27 -28.96
CA LEU A 434 -12.87 1.77 -27.93
C LEU A 434 -13.36 2.89 -27.00
N THR A 435 -12.49 3.82 -26.61
CA THR A 435 -12.91 5.00 -25.83
C THR A 435 -13.98 5.81 -26.53
N TRP A 436 -13.83 6.11 -27.82
CA TRP A 436 -14.84 6.88 -28.54
C TRP A 436 -16.17 6.14 -28.66
N VAL A 437 -16.13 4.84 -28.98
CA VAL A 437 -17.35 4.01 -29.07
C VAL A 437 -18.06 3.96 -27.72
N LEU A 438 -17.34 3.65 -26.65
CA LEU A 438 -17.92 3.57 -25.29
C LEU A 438 -18.41 4.94 -24.80
N CYS A 439 -17.70 6.02 -25.13
CA CYS A 439 -18.11 7.38 -24.79
C CYS A 439 -19.43 7.74 -25.45
N VAL A 440 -19.58 7.49 -26.76
CA VAL A 440 -20.83 7.75 -27.48
C VAL A 440 -21.99 6.92 -26.92
N LEU A 441 -21.78 5.62 -26.67
CA LEU A 441 -22.81 4.74 -26.10
C LEU A 441 -23.23 5.21 -24.70
N LEU A 442 -22.28 5.55 -23.84
CA LEU A 442 -22.57 5.99 -22.48
C LEU A 442 -23.26 7.36 -22.46
N CYS A 443 -22.85 8.31 -23.30
CA CYS A 443 -23.54 9.59 -23.44
C CYS A 443 -24.97 9.41 -23.94
N ALA A 444 -25.19 8.51 -24.91
CA ALA A 444 -26.53 8.21 -25.41
C ALA A 444 -27.42 7.58 -24.33
N ASP A 445 -26.88 6.63 -23.55
CA ASP A 445 -27.62 6.01 -22.45
C ASP A 445 -27.90 6.99 -21.30
N MET A 446 -26.94 7.84 -20.92
CA MET A 446 -27.16 8.90 -19.93
C MET A 446 -28.25 9.88 -20.39
N ALA A 447 -28.26 10.28 -21.66
CA ALA A 447 -29.29 11.16 -22.21
C ALA A 447 -30.67 10.50 -22.24
N LEU A 448 -30.75 9.23 -22.67
CA LEU A 448 -31.98 8.44 -22.65
C LEU A 448 -32.52 8.27 -21.23
N SER A 449 -31.63 7.92 -20.29
CA SER A 449 -31.96 7.73 -18.87
C SER A 449 -32.47 9.02 -18.24
N ALA A 450 -31.82 10.15 -18.52
CA ALA A 450 -32.28 11.46 -18.07
C ALA A 450 -33.69 11.79 -18.58
N TRP A 451 -33.96 11.56 -19.88
CA TRP A 451 -35.29 11.76 -20.45
C TRP A 451 -36.35 10.84 -19.83
N ALA A 452 -36.02 9.58 -19.60
CA ALA A 452 -36.93 8.63 -18.97
C ALA A 452 -37.27 9.05 -17.53
N VAL A 453 -36.28 9.52 -16.75
CA VAL A 453 -36.50 10.03 -15.39
C VAL A 453 -37.33 11.31 -15.41
N LEU A 454 -37.01 12.28 -16.29
CA LEU A 454 -37.83 13.50 -16.43
C LEU A 454 -39.28 13.17 -16.75
N ARG A 455 -39.51 12.24 -17.67
CA ARG A 455 -40.86 11.82 -18.02
C ARG A 455 -41.55 11.10 -16.85
N TRP A 456 -40.82 10.33 -16.07
CA TRP A 456 -41.37 9.66 -14.87
C TRP A 456 -41.80 10.67 -13.80
N VAL A 457 -41.00 11.71 -13.55
CA VAL A 457 -41.35 12.83 -12.64
C VAL A 457 -42.61 13.55 -13.14
N GLU A 458 -42.68 13.85 -14.43
CA GLU A 458 -43.85 14.49 -15.04
C GLU A 458 -45.13 13.63 -14.90
N ARG A 459 -45.01 12.29 -14.99
CA ARG A 459 -46.13 11.36 -14.76
C ARG A 459 -46.59 11.35 -13.31
N ASP A 460 -45.66 11.36 -12.35
CA ASP A 460 -45.97 11.44 -10.91
C ASP A 460 -46.79 12.71 -10.60
N GLN A 461 -46.46 13.82 -11.28
CA GLN A 461 -47.19 15.09 -11.19
C GLN A 461 -48.52 15.12 -11.97
N GLY A 462 -48.93 14.00 -12.60
CA GLY A 462 -50.18 13.87 -13.33
C GLY A 462 -50.20 14.51 -14.73
N THR A 463 -49.04 14.84 -15.31
CA THR A 463 -48.99 15.49 -16.63
C THR A 463 -49.03 14.48 -17.80
N PRO A 464 -49.99 14.59 -18.74
CA PRO A 464 -50.11 13.67 -19.88
C PRO A 464 -49.08 13.95 -20.98
N PRO A 465 -48.72 12.94 -21.80
CA PRO A 465 -47.71 13.10 -22.86
C PRO A 465 -48.20 13.98 -24.01
N ARG A 466 -47.39 14.98 -24.38
CA ARG A 466 -47.69 16.02 -25.38
C ARG A 466 -47.32 15.60 -26.81
N ASN A 467 -46.28 14.79 -26.97
CA ASN A 467 -45.72 14.45 -28.28
C ASN A 467 -45.44 12.93 -28.42
N ALA A 468 -45.06 12.51 -29.63
CA ALA A 468 -44.78 11.10 -29.92
C ALA A 468 -43.57 10.55 -29.14
N VAL A 469 -42.61 11.41 -28.79
CA VAL A 469 -41.42 11.02 -28.03
C VAL A 469 -41.79 10.73 -26.58
N GLU A 470 -42.55 11.62 -25.93
CA GLU A 470 -43.05 11.42 -24.56
C GLU A 470 -43.93 10.16 -24.48
N ARG A 471 -44.79 9.91 -25.48
CA ARG A 471 -45.56 8.64 -25.58
C ARG A 471 -44.67 7.41 -25.72
N PHE A 472 -43.57 7.51 -26.46
CA PHE A 472 -42.60 6.42 -26.57
C PHE A 472 -41.94 6.13 -25.21
N PHE A 473 -41.56 7.17 -24.45
CA PHE A 473 -41.00 7.00 -23.11
C PHE A 473 -42.02 6.41 -22.13
N ASP A 474 -43.28 6.85 -22.19
CA ASP A 474 -44.36 6.28 -21.36
C ASP A 474 -44.59 4.80 -21.66
N ALA A 475 -44.63 4.43 -22.93
CA ALA A 475 -44.85 3.04 -23.33
C ALA A 475 -43.66 2.12 -23.00
N ARG A 476 -42.42 2.63 -23.09
CA ARG A 476 -41.21 1.81 -22.95
C ARG A 476 -40.62 1.81 -21.53
N PHE A 477 -40.82 2.90 -20.79
CA PHE A 477 -40.25 3.16 -19.47
C PHE A 477 -41.36 3.58 -18.49
N GLY A 478 -42.39 2.75 -18.38
CA GLY A 478 -43.45 2.90 -17.39
C GLY A 478 -42.95 2.75 -15.95
N ASP A 479 -43.81 3.07 -14.99
CA ASP A 479 -43.43 3.32 -13.59
C ASP A 479 -42.86 2.08 -12.90
N GLU A 480 -43.45 0.90 -13.09
CA GLU A 480 -42.96 -0.36 -12.51
C GLU A 480 -41.50 -0.67 -12.94
N ARG A 481 -41.20 -0.42 -14.21
CA ARG A 481 -39.84 -0.60 -14.74
C ARG A 481 -38.88 0.42 -14.15
N MET A 482 -39.31 1.67 -14.04
CA MET A 482 -38.47 2.73 -13.48
C MET A 482 -38.20 2.51 -11.99
N GLN A 483 -39.19 2.05 -11.23
CA GLN A 483 -39.04 1.71 -9.81
C GLN A 483 -38.13 0.50 -9.60
N THR A 484 -38.17 -0.48 -10.51
CA THR A 484 -37.22 -1.62 -10.49
C THR A 484 -35.78 -1.19 -10.80
N LEU A 485 -35.60 -0.19 -11.66
CA LEU A 485 -34.29 0.33 -12.05
C LEU A 485 -33.72 1.29 -10.99
N PHE A 486 -34.56 2.15 -10.42
CA PHE A 486 -34.20 3.21 -9.49
C PHE A 486 -35.01 3.12 -8.18
N PRO A 487 -34.82 2.05 -7.38
CA PRO A 487 -35.67 1.76 -6.22
C PRO A 487 -35.51 2.77 -5.06
N ASN A 488 -34.45 3.57 -5.06
CA ASN A 488 -34.14 4.53 -3.98
C ASN A 488 -34.47 5.99 -4.35
N MET A 489 -35.08 6.22 -5.52
CA MET A 489 -35.41 7.58 -5.96
C MET A 489 -36.74 8.00 -5.32
N THR A 490 -36.76 9.16 -4.66
CA THR A 490 -37.97 9.74 -4.08
C THR A 490 -38.30 11.08 -4.74
N PHE A 491 -39.59 11.36 -4.90
CA PHE A 491 -40.07 12.60 -5.50
C PHE A 491 -40.41 13.63 -4.42
N THR A 492 -40.23 14.91 -4.74
CA THR A 492 -40.48 16.02 -3.79
C THR A 492 -41.94 16.08 -3.29
N SER A 493 -42.89 15.54 -4.07
CA SER A 493 -44.31 15.39 -3.71
C SER A 493 -44.50 14.58 -2.42
N GLU A 494 -43.71 13.53 -2.22
CA GLU A 494 -43.76 12.65 -1.04
C GLU A 494 -43.07 13.30 0.19
N LEU A 495 -41.96 14.02 -0.03
CA LEU A 495 -41.17 14.67 1.03
C LEU A 495 -41.88 15.83 1.75
N THR A 496 -42.94 16.40 1.15
CA THR A 496 -43.76 17.46 1.78
C THR A 496 -44.98 16.93 2.53
N SER A 497 -45.20 15.61 2.55
CA SER A 497 -46.38 14.98 3.15
C SER A 497 -46.13 14.28 4.50
N GLU A 498 -44.91 14.33 5.01
CA GLU A 498 -44.52 14.02 6.40
C GLU A 498 -44.08 15.30 7.13
#